data_AF-A0A3N7FWD8-F1
#
_entry.id   AF-A0A3N7FWD8-F1
#
_cell.length_a   1.000
_cell.length_b   1.000
_cell.length_c   1.000
_cell.angle_alpha   90.00
_cell.angle_beta   90.00
_cell.angle_gamma   90.00
#
_symmetry.space_group_name_H-M   'P 1'
#
loop_
_entity.id
_entity.type
_entity.pdbx_description
1 polymer ?
#
loop_
_entity_poly.entity_id
_entity_poly.type
_entity_poly.pdbx_seq_one_letter_code
_entity_poly.pdbx_strand_id
1 'polypeptide(L)'
;MDFNNGIEDVGVAVLQELWNKVAFQAMEIVTETRDVVLEKDSLQEFSRSILELSTLLRALDAKRVESAMGLESTKAALETLNSQLREAAKIIKGYKSGSCLRLLLHSHSIRLQMQNLSKEMAMTISSFQLVNLDMSLNLKTMINQIINNLRSIEFRSTVATETLAFEIENSISQHSRNQENSMKLLEKIAEAVGARENASLVQNELALLKQEKEEMEDQKKQAEALQLAQLIQLLYSTDIVTRPQNEEISMYHQQYPINSFICPLCNEMMTDPVAIFCGHSFERKAIQDCFNRGERNCPTCGEELQSLELTPNVNLRSSIDEWKLRDLNLKFQAAVSGINNNDHSRQNKALENMQFLTEIPRYAVKVAEGGLVPKLVEFLKHKRLDTSATLKCLYYLAKHCDNHKEVMVEAGVVRRIVKQIYRGEKGPDAIAVLLELSKKETLREKIGETKDCIPLLVSLLHNDNPDVSQKAQSTLQNLSSSTSFVIKMAEAGHFQPFVARFNQGPQESRALMAADLIKMQLKANNMKDLEDGKFIRSLIQMLSSNSPAYKSVCLKCVKKLMVYPHIVQQLLSDSVMIPPLLGLISYVGSGSHLKQEAGEILALLVGACQHPEFEMHQGLQELQSEHNLKT
;
A
#
# COMPACT_ATOMS: atom_id res chain seq x y z
N MET A 1 20.99 -85.97 29.83
CA MET A 1 19.88 -85.41 29.03
C MET A 1 19.98 -83.91 29.20
N ASP A 2 20.66 -83.27 28.27
CA ASP A 2 21.10 -81.88 28.36
C ASP A 2 19.97 -80.93 28.03
N PHE A 3 19.54 -80.16 29.03
CA PHE A 3 18.57 -79.06 28.89
C PHE A 3 19.18 -77.79 28.27
N ASN A 4 20.48 -77.76 27.94
CA ASN A 4 21.14 -76.62 27.28
C ASN A 4 20.83 -76.51 25.79
N ASN A 5 20.45 -77.61 25.12
CA ASN A 5 20.16 -77.57 23.68
C ASN A 5 18.87 -76.82 23.32
N GLY A 6 17.98 -76.53 24.29
CA GLY A 6 16.71 -75.84 24.03
C GLY A 6 16.77 -74.30 24.09
N ILE A 7 17.76 -73.73 24.78
CA ILE A 7 17.91 -72.26 24.92
C ILE A 7 18.77 -71.70 23.77
N GLU A 8 19.80 -72.44 23.35
CA GLU A 8 20.58 -72.12 22.14
C GLU A 8 19.70 -72.13 20.89
N ASP A 9 18.76 -73.08 20.76
CA ASP A 9 17.89 -73.21 19.58
C ASP A 9 16.86 -72.06 19.47
N VAL A 10 16.41 -71.50 20.61
CA VAL A 10 15.52 -70.32 20.64
C VAL A 10 16.29 -69.03 20.31
N GLY A 11 17.52 -68.88 20.81
CA GLY A 11 18.39 -67.74 20.48
C GLY A 11 18.73 -67.68 18.99
N VAL A 12 19.05 -68.83 18.40
CA VAL A 12 19.32 -68.97 16.96
C VAL A 12 18.07 -68.68 16.12
N ALA A 13 16.88 -69.14 16.55
CA ALA A 13 15.64 -68.86 15.83
C ALA A 13 15.31 -67.35 15.81
N VAL A 14 15.50 -66.66 16.94
CA VAL A 14 15.33 -65.20 17.05
C VAL A 14 16.35 -64.44 16.20
N LEU A 15 17.62 -64.90 16.19
CA LEU A 15 18.64 -64.35 15.29
C LEU A 15 18.28 -64.53 13.83
N GLN A 16 17.82 -65.73 13.43
CA GLN A 16 17.42 -66.02 12.06
C GLN A 16 16.22 -65.16 11.62
N GLU A 17 15.27 -64.89 12.53
CA GLU A 17 14.16 -63.98 12.28
C GLU A 17 14.62 -62.53 12.08
N LEU A 18 15.51 -62.02 12.94
CA LEU A 18 16.12 -60.70 12.79
C LEU A 18 16.94 -60.60 11.51
N TRP A 19 17.65 -61.66 11.14
CA TRP A 19 18.44 -61.77 9.92
C TRP A 19 17.56 -61.65 8.67
N ASN A 20 16.46 -62.40 8.63
CA ASN A 20 15.48 -62.35 7.56
C ASN A 20 14.82 -60.96 7.48
N LYS A 21 14.56 -60.33 8.63
CA LYS A 21 14.00 -58.98 8.72
C LYS A 21 14.94 -57.92 8.15
N VAL A 22 16.23 -57.98 8.45
CA VAL A 22 17.26 -57.10 7.85
C VAL A 22 17.32 -57.30 6.33
N ALA A 23 17.32 -58.56 5.87
CA ALA A 23 17.36 -58.88 4.44
C ALA A 23 16.11 -58.39 3.69
N PHE A 24 14.93 -58.46 4.33
CA PHE A 24 13.68 -57.93 3.81
C PHE A 24 13.70 -56.40 3.75
N GLN A 25 14.15 -55.73 4.81
CA GLN A 25 14.29 -54.27 4.86
C GLN A 25 15.26 -53.75 3.78
N ALA A 26 16.34 -54.49 3.51
CA ALA A 26 17.26 -54.18 2.42
C ALA A 26 16.58 -54.29 1.04
N MET A 27 15.73 -55.29 0.82
CA MET A 27 14.96 -55.42 -0.43
C MET A 27 13.90 -54.31 -0.58
N GLU A 28 13.28 -53.88 0.52
CA GLU A 28 12.34 -52.75 0.52
C GLU A 28 13.03 -51.47 0.01
N ILE A 29 14.25 -51.17 0.45
CA ILE A 29 15.04 -50.03 -0.06
C ILE A 29 15.30 -50.15 -1.57
N VAL A 30 15.62 -51.35 -2.05
CA VAL A 30 15.86 -51.60 -3.48
C VAL A 30 14.61 -51.36 -4.31
N THR A 31 13.42 -51.67 -3.79
CA THR A 31 12.16 -51.32 -4.45
C THR A 31 11.85 -49.83 -4.36
N GLU A 32 12.13 -49.21 -3.21
CA GLU A 32 11.85 -47.79 -2.99
C GLU A 32 12.78 -46.85 -3.79
N THR A 33 13.94 -47.32 -4.25
CA THR A 33 14.88 -46.50 -5.04
C THR A 33 14.60 -46.44 -6.54
N ARG A 34 13.62 -47.20 -7.07
CA ARG A 34 13.37 -47.31 -8.53
C ARG A 34 12.77 -46.07 -9.19
N ASP A 35 11.94 -45.31 -8.47
CA ASP A 35 11.14 -44.20 -9.03
C ASP A 35 11.57 -42.83 -8.48
N VAL A 36 12.81 -42.69 -8.00
CA VAL A 36 13.30 -41.42 -7.44
C VAL A 36 13.75 -40.47 -8.55
N VAL A 37 13.29 -39.21 -8.49
CA VAL A 37 13.53 -38.18 -9.52
C VAL A 37 14.86 -37.45 -9.31
N LEU A 38 15.30 -37.24 -8.07
CA LEU A 38 16.52 -36.50 -7.72
C LEU A 38 17.66 -37.46 -7.28
N GLU A 39 18.92 -37.09 -7.56
CA GLU A 39 20.13 -37.86 -7.17
C GLU A 39 20.11 -39.33 -7.62
N LYS A 40 19.42 -39.60 -8.74
CA LYS A 40 19.12 -40.94 -9.27
C LYS A 40 20.35 -41.85 -9.36
N ASP A 41 21.47 -41.34 -9.86
CA ASP A 41 22.68 -42.16 -10.08
C ASP A 41 23.31 -42.59 -8.75
N SER A 42 23.45 -41.66 -7.79
CA SER A 42 23.97 -41.96 -6.44
C SER A 42 23.05 -42.90 -5.65
N LEU A 43 21.73 -42.72 -5.75
CA LEU A 43 20.76 -43.61 -5.11
C LEU A 43 20.70 -44.99 -5.77
N GLN A 44 20.95 -45.08 -7.08
CA GLN A 44 21.09 -46.37 -7.77
C GLN A 44 22.38 -47.11 -7.38
N GLU A 45 23.49 -46.41 -7.19
CA GLU A 45 24.73 -47.00 -6.66
C GLU A 45 24.57 -47.48 -5.21
N PHE A 46 23.89 -46.70 -4.37
CA PHE A 46 23.51 -47.11 -3.03
C PHE A 46 22.59 -48.35 -3.06
N SER A 47 21.54 -48.32 -3.88
CA SER A 47 20.61 -49.45 -4.07
C SER A 47 21.32 -50.73 -4.51
N ARG A 48 22.29 -50.63 -5.43
CA ARG A 48 23.11 -51.76 -5.88
C ARG A 48 23.95 -52.34 -4.73
N SER A 49 24.55 -51.48 -3.91
CA SER A 49 25.33 -51.90 -2.74
C SER A 49 24.45 -52.57 -1.66
N ILE A 50 23.22 -52.08 -1.47
CA ILE A 50 22.24 -52.69 -0.56
C ILE A 50 21.69 -54.01 -1.10
N LEU A 51 21.54 -54.15 -2.42
CA LEU A 51 21.18 -55.41 -3.07
C LEU A 51 22.27 -56.46 -2.87
N GLU A 52 23.53 -56.09 -3.06
CA GLU A 52 24.70 -56.94 -2.77
C GLU A 52 24.78 -57.33 -1.29
N LEU A 53 24.42 -56.42 -0.38
CA LEU A 53 24.27 -56.73 1.04
C LEU A 53 23.15 -57.75 1.30
N SER A 54 21.98 -57.60 0.65
CA SER A 54 20.87 -58.55 0.79
C SER A 54 21.23 -59.95 0.26
N THR A 55 21.93 -60.03 -0.87
CA THR A 55 22.39 -61.30 -1.42
C THR A 55 23.45 -61.96 -0.53
N LEU A 56 24.36 -61.16 0.04
CA LEU A 56 25.34 -61.63 1.02
C LEU A 56 24.66 -62.17 2.27
N LEU A 57 23.73 -61.41 2.87
CA LEU A 57 22.97 -61.85 4.04
C LEU A 57 22.20 -63.15 3.76
N ARG A 58 21.64 -63.31 2.55
CA ARG A 58 20.94 -64.56 2.17
C ARG A 58 21.88 -65.75 1.92
N ALA A 59 23.13 -65.49 1.54
CA ALA A 59 24.14 -66.52 1.29
C ALA A 59 24.86 -66.98 2.56
N LEU A 60 24.79 -66.20 3.63
CA LEU A 60 25.36 -66.50 4.94
C LEU A 60 24.35 -67.22 5.84
N ASP A 61 24.85 -68.20 6.59
CA ASP A 61 24.08 -68.92 7.61
C ASP A 61 24.24 -68.21 8.96
N ALA A 62 23.12 -67.82 9.59
CA ALA A 62 23.11 -67.13 10.87
C ALA A 62 23.85 -67.92 11.96
N LYS A 63 23.79 -69.27 11.91
CA LYS A 63 24.50 -70.16 12.85
C LYS A 63 26.02 -70.04 12.73
N ARG A 64 26.54 -69.83 11.52
CA ARG A 64 27.99 -69.70 11.28
C ARG A 64 28.51 -68.34 11.74
N VAL A 65 27.72 -67.28 11.59
CA VAL A 65 28.07 -65.92 12.01
C VAL A 65 28.04 -65.79 13.54
N GLU A 66 27.02 -66.34 14.18
CA GLU A 66 26.91 -66.41 15.63
C GLU A 66 28.12 -67.11 16.26
N SER A 67 28.54 -68.25 15.70
CA SER A 67 29.68 -69.03 16.21
C SER A 67 31.02 -68.28 16.19
N ALA A 68 31.16 -67.22 15.40
CA ALA A 68 32.38 -66.43 15.28
C ALA A 68 32.38 -65.13 16.09
N MET A 69 31.21 -64.55 16.36
CA MET A 69 31.08 -63.23 16.99
C MET A 69 30.50 -63.29 18.41
N GLY A 70 29.70 -64.31 18.71
CA GLY A 70 28.84 -64.38 19.89
C GLY A 70 27.42 -63.87 19.62
N LEU A 71 26.45 -64.42 20.35
CA LEU A 71 25.01 -64.18 20.19
C LEU A 71 24.63 -62.70 20.38
N GLU A 72 25.07 -62.07 21.47
CA GLU A 72 24.68 -60.70 21.83
C GLU A 72 25.30 -59.63 20.92
N SER A 73 26.55 -59.81 20.48
CA SER A 73 27.24 -58.91 19.55
C SER A 73 26.65 -58.99 18.14
N THR A 74 26.33 -60.20 17.67
CA THR A 74 25.66 -60.42 16.37
C THR A 74 24.26 -59.80 16.38
N LYS A 75 23.51 -59.99 17.47
CA LYS A 75 22.19 -59.40 17.65
C LYS A 75 22.23 -57.87 17.65
N ALA A 76 23.11 -57.26 18.46
CA ALA A 76 23.24 -55.80 18.53
C ALA A 76 23.63 -55.17 17.18
N ALA A 77 24.52 -55.83 16.43
CA ALA A 77 24.93 -55.36 15.11
C ALA A 77 23.79 -55.45 14.08
N LEU A 78 23.00 -56.53 14.10
CA LEU A 78 21.81 -56.69 13.24
C LEU A 78 20.71 -55.69 13.59
N GLU A 79 20.46 -55.43 14.88
CA GLU A 79 19.50 -54.41 15.32
C GLU A 79 19.92 -53.01 14.88
N THR A 80 21.21 -52.69 15.00
CA THR A 80 21.78 -51.42 14.53
C THR A 80 21.65 -51.27 13.02
N LEU A 81 22.02 -52.30 12.25
CA LEU A 81 21.90 -52.30 10.80
C LEU A 81 20.44 -52.21 10.35
N ASN A 82 19.52 -52.89 11.05
CA ASN A 82 18.08 -52.80 10.77
C ASN A 82 17.55 -51.38 11.03
N SER A 83 18.00 -50.71 12.10
CA SER A 83 17.64 -49.32 12.37
C SER A 83 18.14 -48.38 11.29
N GLN A 84 19.38 -48.56 10.83
CA GLN A 84 19.97 -47.77 9.75
C GLN A 84 19.22 -47.97 8.43
N LEU A 85 18.89 -49.22 8.08
CA LEU A 85 18.09 -49.53 6.88
C LEU A 85 16.68 -48.90 6.95
N ARG A 86 16.05 -48.87 8.13
CA ARG A 86 14.75 -48.22 8.33
C ARG A 86 14.83 -46.70 8.17
N GLU A 87 15.86 -46.08 8.72
CA GLU A 87 16.06 -44.64 8.55
C GLU A 87 16.34 -44.29 7.09
N ALA A 88 17.12 -45.12 6.38
CA ALA A 88 17.36 -44.96 4.95
C ALA A 88 16.05 -45.07 4.15
N ALA A 89 15.23 -46.08 4.45
CA ALA A 89 13.93 -46.26 3.80
C ALA A 89 12.98 -45.09 4.05
N LYS A 90 12.98 -44.52 5.27
CA LYS A 90 12.19 -43.34 5.63
C LYS A 90 12.63 -42.10 4.85
N ILE A 91 13.94 -41.88 4.74
CA ILE A 91 14.50 -40.77 3.96
C ILE A 91 14.13 -40.92 2.48
N ILE A 92 14.35 -42.10 1.89
CA ILE A 92 14.04 -42.40 0.49
C ILE A 92 12.54 -42.28 0.19
N LYS A 93 11.66 -42.71 1.12
CA LYS A 93 10.22 -42.50 1.00
C LYS A 93 9.85 -41.01 0.99
N GLY A 94 10.57 -40.21 1.77
CA GLY A 94 10.49 -38.74 1.75
C GLY A 94 10.80 -38.14 0.37
N TYR A 95 11.72 -38.73 -0.41
CA TYR A 95 12.00 -38.31 -1.80
C TYR A 95 10.86 -38.59 -2.78
N LYS A 96 9.92 -39.50 -2.45
CA LYS A 96 8.80 -39.86 -3.33
C LYS A 96 7.50 -39.13 -3.01
N SER A 97 7.26 -38.85 -1.74
CA SER A 97 5.95 -38.36 -1.26
C SER A 97 5.88 -36.84 -1.11
N GLY A 98 6.96 -36.12 -1.41
CA GLY A 98 7.02 -34.67 -1.21
C GLY A 98 7.00 -33.87 -2.51
N SER A 99 6.65 -32.59 -2.40
CA SER A 99 6.71 -31.68 -3.55
C SER A 99 8.14 -31.53 -4.05
N CYS A 100 8.30 -31.42 -5.36
CA CYS A 100 9.63 -31.38 -5.96
C CYS A 100 10.44 -30.15 -5.52
N LEU A 101 9.76 -29.02 -5.32
CA LEU A 101 10.36 -27.78 -4.84
C LEU A 101 10.91 -27.88 -3.42
N ARG A 102 10.22 -28.59 -2.51
CA ARG A 102 10.74 -28.83 -1.16
C ARG A 102 11.97 -29.74 -1.21
N LEU A 103 11.93 -30.78 -2.04
CA LEU A 103 13.06 -31.70 -2.20
C LEU A 103 14.30 -31.00 -2.79
N LEU A 104 14.12 -30.04 -3.70
CA LEU A 104 15.21 -29.20 -4.22
C LEU A 104 15.81 -28.31 -3.13
N LEU A 105 14.99 -27.65 -2.31
CA LEU A 105 15.44 -26.78 -1.21
C LEU A 105 16.12 -27.55 -0.07
N HIS A 106 15.66 -28.77 0.22
CA HIS A 106 16.19 -29.59 1.30
C HIS A 106 17.22 -30.64 0.83
N SER A 107 17.51 -30.68 -0.47
CA SER A 107 18.43 -31.63 -1.11
C SER A 107 19.77 -31.71 -0.39
N HIS A 108 20.35 -30.57 -0.02
CA HIS A 108 21.63 -30.50 0.69
C HIS A 108 21.60 -31.22 2.06
N SER A 109 20.54 -30.98 2.85
CA SER A 109 20.40 -31.61 4.18
C SER A 109 20.19 -33.11 4.05
N ILE A 110 19.34 -33.53 3.10
CA ILE A 110 18.99 -34.93 2.91
C ILE A 110 20.19 -35.71 2.36
N ARG A 111 20.96 -35.11 1.44
CA ARG A 111 22.23 -35.63 0.93
C ARG A 111 23.24 -35.92 2.04
N LEU A 112 23.42 -34.97 2.96
CA LEU A 112 24.33 -35.14 4.10
C LEU A 112 23.88 -36.28 5.02
N GLN A 113 22.57 -36.39 5.26
CA GLN A 113 21.99 -37.48 6.05
C GLN A 113 22.22 -38.85 5.38
N MET A 114 21.95 -38.99 4.09
CA MET A 114 22.19 -40.23 3.34
C MET A 114 23.68 -40.60 3.27
N GLN A 115 24.56 -39.60 3.10
CA GLN A 115 26.00 -39.83 3.08
C GLN A 115 26.54 -40.31 4.44
N ASN A 116 26.07 -39.71 5.53
CA ASN A 116 26.43 -40.15 6.88
C ASN A 116 25.90 -41.55 7.14
N LEU A 117 24.66 -41.83 6.78
CA LEU A 117 24.03 -43.13 6.97
C LEU A 117 24.74 -44.25 6.19
N SER A 118 25.14 -43.99 4.95
CA SER A 118 25.94 -44.93 4.15
C SER A 118 27.28 -45.27 4.82
N LYS A 119 27.97 -44.27 5.39
CA LYS A 119 29.22 -44.46 6.13
C LYS A 119 29.00 -45.22 7.44
N GLU A 120 27.94 -44.92 8.18
CA GLU A 120 27.54 -45.64 9.39
C GLU A 120 27.21 -47.10 9.11
N MET A 121 26.51 -47.39 8.03
CA MET A 121 26.25 -48.76 7.58
C MET A 121 27.55 -49.48 7.23
N ALA A 122 28.48 -48.83 6.53
CA ALA A 122 29.78 -49.41 6.24
C ALA A 122 30.61 -49.69 7.50
N MET A 123 30.56 -48.82 8.51
CA MET A 123 31.19 -49.05 9.81
C MET A 123 30.56 -50.23 10.54
N THR A 124 29.22 -50.30 10.52
CA THR A 124 28.46 -51.40 11.13
C THR A 124 28.81 -52.73 10.45
N ILE A 125 28.80 -52.80 9.11
CA ILE A 125 29.21 -53.97 8.31
C ILE A 125 30.68 -54.36 8.59
N SER A 126 31.57 -53.38 8.75
CA SER A 126 32.98 -53.63 9.11
C SER A 126 33.12 -54.22 10.51
N SER A 127 32.27 -53.79 11.45
CA SER A 127 32.24 -54.28 12.83
C SER A 127 31.73 -55.71 12.95
N PHE A 128 31.01 -56.23 11.95
CA PHE A 128 30.65 -57.65 11.90
C PHE A 128 31.88 -58.56 11.75
N GLN A 129 33.08 -58.03 11.48
CA GLN A 129 34.31 -58.83 11.33
C GLN A 129 34.14 -60.06 10.42
N LEU A 130 33.21 -60.01 9.45
CA LEU A 130 32.82 -61.16 8.62
C LEU A 130 34.04 -61.71 7.84
N VAL A 131 35.05 -60.88 7.61
CA VAL A 131 36.33 -61.24 6.99
C VAL A 131 37.07 -62.36 7.75
N ASN A 132 36.83 -62.49 9.06
CA ASN A 132 37.43 -63.49 9.95
C ASN A 132 36.72 -64.86 9.92
N LEU A 133 35.56 -64.96 9.28
CA LEU A 133 34.88 -66.24 9.06
C LEU A 133 35.61 -67.08 7.98
N ASP A 134 35.58 -68.40 8.14
CA ASP A 134 36.10 -69.34 7.14
C ASP A 134 35.11 -69.46 5.97
N MET A 135 35.20 -68.48 5.08
CA MET A 135 34.32 -68.27 3.91
C MET A 135 35.11 -68.24 2.61
N SER A 136 34.44 -68.53 1.51
CA SER A 136 35.03 -68.49 0.17
C SER A 136 35.61 -67.11 -0.14
N LEU A 137 36.71 -67.09 -0.91
CA LEU A 137 37.40 -65.86 -1.31
C LEU A 137 36.44 -64.85 -1.98
N ASN A 138 35.43 -65.36 -2.71
CA ASN A 138 34.39 -64.60 -3.40
C ASN A 138 33.46 -63.83 -2.43
N LEU A 139 33.14 -64.40 -1.27
CA LEU A 139 32.32 -63.71 -0.26
C LEU A 139 33.15 -62.64 0.46
N LYS A 140 34.43 -62.90 0.69
CA LYS A 140 35.35 -61.91 1.31
C LYS A 140 35.58 -60.71 0.39
N THR A 141 35.73 -60.93 -0.92
CA THR A 141 35.79 -59.83 -1.90
C THR A 141 34.47 -59.08 -1.98
N MET A 142 33.32 -59.75 -1.95
CA MET A 142 31.99 -59.12 -1.94
C MET A 142 31.79 -58.22 -0.70
N ILE A 143 32.19 -58.66 0.50
CA ILE A 143 32.12 -57.85 1.74
C ILE A 143 32.97 -56.58 1.60
N ASN A 144 34.22 -56.72 1.16
CA ASN A 144 35.12 -55.59 0.99
C ASN A 144 34.62 -54.62 -0.10
N GLN A 145 34.01 -55.13 -1.16
CA GLN A 145 33.37 -54.32 -2.21
C GLN A 145 32.19 -53.53 -1.64
N ILE A 146 31.27 -54.17 -0.90
CA ILE A 146 30.13 -53.48 -0.26
C ILE A 146 30.62 -52.39 0.70
N ILE A 147 31.60 -52.70 1.57
CA ILE A 147 32.14 -51.73 2.53
C ILE A 147 32.80 -50.55 1.81
N ASN A 148 33.63 -50.82 0.80
CA ASN A 148 34.32 -49.77 0.06
C ASN A 148 33.33 -48.90 -0.72
N ASN A 149 32.35 -49.51 -1.40
CA ASN A 149 31.31 -48.79 -2.13
C ASN A 149 30.49 -47.90 -1.17
N LEU A 150 30.00 -48.44 -0.06
CA LEU A 150 29.23 -47.66 0.92
C LEU A 150 30.05 -46.52 1.56
N ARG A 151 31.37 -46.68 1.70
CA ARG A 151 32.28 -45.61 2.19
C ARG A 151 32.56 -44.55 1.12
N SER A 152 32.65 -44.95 -0.15
CA SER A 152 33.03 -44.09 -1.26
C SER A 152 31.86 -43.45 -2.00
N ILE A 153 30.61 -43.86 -1.74
CA ILE A 153 29.44 -43.22 -2.33
C ILE A 153 29.42 -41.74 -1.93
N GLU A 154 29.44 -40.90 -2.96
CA GLU A 154 29.14 -39.49 -2.86
C GLU A 154 27.77 -39.26 -3.46
N PHE A 155 26.82 -38.90 -2.60
CA PHE A 155 25.53 -38.39 -3.06
C PHE A 155 25.79 -37.02 -3.68
N ARG A 156 25.61 -36.90 -5.00
CA ARG A 156 25.89 -35.68 -5.75
C ARG A 156 24.59 -35.19 -6.39
N SER A 157 24.33 -33.90 -6.20
CA SER A 157 23.28 -33.19 -6.93
C SER A 157 23.85 -32.74 -8.28
N THR A 158 23.04 -32.65 -9.33
CA THR A 158 23.49 -32.11 -10.62
C THR A 158 23.79 -30.61 -10.47
N VAL A 159 24.77 -30.07 -11.22
CA VAL A 159 25.08 -28.63 -11.20
C VAL A 159 23.84 -27.77 -11.48
N ALA A 160 22.91 -28.28 -12.32
CA ALA A 160 21.62 -27.65 -12.60
C ALA A 160 20.72 -27.56 -11.36
N THR A 161 20.65 -28.60 -10.52
CA THR A 161 19.79 -28.63 -9.32
C THR A 161 20.34 -27.77 -8.18
N GLU A 162 21.67 -27.69 -8.01
CA GLU A 162 22.30 -26.78 -7.04
C GLU A 162 22.16 -25.31 -7.46
N THR A 163 22.33 -25.02 -8.75
CA THR A 163 22.11 -23.66 -9.29
C THR A 163 20.64 -23.25 -9.16
N LEU A 164 19.70 -24.19 -9.37
CA LEU A 164 18.28 -23.95 -9.20
C LEU A 164 17.86 -23.73 -7.76
N ALA A 165 18.35 -24.55 -6.82
CA ALA A 165 18.08 -24.35 -5.40
C ALA A 165 18.57 -22.97 -4.94
N PHE A 166 19.79 -22.58 -5.35
CA PHE A 166 20.33 -21.25 -5.06
C PHE A 166 19.53 -20.13 -5.73
N GLU A 167 19.12 -20.28 -7.01
CA GLU A 167 18.26 -19.29 -7.69
C GLU A 167 16.87 -19.18 -7.04
N ILE A 168 16.30 -20.28 -6.53
CA ILE A 168 15.03 -20.30 -5.80
C ILE A 168 15.20 -19.61 -4.44
N GLU A 169 16.21 -19.97 -3.64
CA GLU A 169 16.51 -19.31 -2.36
C GLU A 169 16.80 -17.82 -2.54
N ASN A 170 17.54 -17.46 -3.58
CA ASN A 170 17.81 -16.09 -3.92
C ASN A 170 16.56 -15.37 -4.44
N SER A 171 15.63 -16.05 -5.12
CA SER A 171 14.33 -15.47 -5.53
C SER A 171 13.37 -15.30 -4.36
N ILE A 172 13.42 -16.21 -3.38
CA ILE A 172 12.72 -16.10 -2.09
C ILE A 172 13.30 -14.93 -1.29
N SER A 173 14.62 -14.74 -1.31
CA SER A 173 15.33 -13.69 -0.55
C SER A 173 15.33 -12.31 -1.23
N GLN A 174 15.34 -12.24 -2.56
CA GLN A 174 15.42 -11.00 -3.35
C GLN A 174 14.06 -10.53 -3.89
N HIS A 175 12.96 -11.26 -3.66
CA HIS A 175 11.58 -10.92 -4.08
C HIS A 175 11.52 -10.22 -5.45
N SER A 176 11.95 -10.92 -6.50
CA SER A 176 12.15 -10.29 -7.81
C SER A 176 10.84 -9.74 -8.39
N ARG A 177 10.85 -8.45 -8.74
CA ARG A 177 9.75 -7.68 -9.34
C ARG A 177 9.48 -8.01 -10.83
N ASN A 178 10.04 -9.11 -11.35
CA ASN A 178 9.99 -9.43 -12.78
C ASN A 178 9.20 -10.71 -13.04
N GLN A 179 8.01 -10.54 -13.62
CA GLN A 179 7.13 -11.61 -14.11
C GLN A 179 7.87 -12.57 -15.07
N GLU A 180 8.84 -12.03 -15.84
CA GLU A 180 9.68 -12.77 -16.79
C GLU A 180 10.72 -13.70 -16.12
N ASN A 181 11.25 -13.33 -14.95
CA ASN A 181 12.21 -14.17 -14.22
C ASN A 181 11.51 -15.35 -13.54
N SER A 182 10.27 -15.16 -13.11
CA SER A 182 9.47 -16.20 -12.45
C SER A 182 9.03 -17.30 -13.43
N MET A 183 8.73 -16.93 -14.69
CA MET A 183 8.47 -17.90 -15.76
C MET A 183 9.73 -18.70 -16.15
N LYS A 184 10.89 -18.03 -16.31
CA LYS A 184 12.17 -18.72 -16.59
C LYS A 184 12.59 -19.65 -15.45
N LEU A 185 12.28 -19.30 -14.21
CA LEU A 185 12.53 -20.17 -13.05
C LEU A 185 11.67 -21.43 -13.10
N LEU A 186 10.39 -21.30 -13.45
CA LEU A 186 9.47 -22.43 -13.61
C LEU A 186 9.85 -23.35 -14.78
N GLU A 187 10.29 -22.79 -15.91
CA GLU A 187 10.81 -23.56 -17.05
C GLU A 187 12.03 -24.38 -16.65
N LYS A 188 12.99 -23.78 -15.94
CA LYS A 188 14.18 -24.49 -15.44
C LYS A 188 13.84 -25.55 -14.38
N ILE A 189 12.83 -25.31 -13.53
CA ILE A 189 12.33 -26.31 -12.57
C ILE A 189 11.71 -27.49 -13.32
N ALA A 190 10.86 -27.24 -14.32
CA ALA A 190 10.24 -28.29 -15.13
C ALA A 190 11.29 -29.15 -15.87
N GLU A 191 12.32 -28.49 -16.41
CA GLU A 191 13.44 -29.13 -17.10
C GLU A 191 14.31 -30.00 -16.16
N ALA A 192 14.59 -29.53 -14.95
CA ALA A 192 15.36 -30.29 -13.95
C ALA A 192 14.62 -31.52 -13.40
N VAL A 193 13.30 -31.54 -13.49
CA VAL A 193 12.42 -32.63 -13.03
C VAL A 193 12.12 -33.63 -14.15
N GLY A 194 12.60 -33.37 -15.37
CA GLY A 194 12.36 -34.22 -16.53
C GLY A 194 10.91 -34.19 -17.04
N ALA A 195 10.12 -33.19 -16.61
CA ALA A 195 8.74 -33.02 -17.02
C ALA A 195 8.64 -32.03 -18.18
N ARG A 196 8.08 -32.46 -19.32
CA ARG A 196 7.67 -31.52 -20.38
C ARG A 196 6.40 -30.78 -19.95
N GLU A 197 6.39 -29.47 -20.22
CA GLU A 197 5.34 -28.50 -19.94
C GLU A 197 3.91 -29.09 -19.94
N ASN A 198 3.34 -29.32 -18.77
CA ASN A 198 1.92 -29.66 -18.62
C ASN A 198 1.36 -28.98 -17.36
N ALA A 199 0.36 -28.11 -17.56
CA ALA A 199 -0.31 -27.34 -16.50
C ALA A 199 -0.93 -28.22 -15.39
N SER A 200 -1.27 -29.49 -15.69
CA SER A 200 -1.79 -30.46 -14.72
C SER A 200 -0.74 -30.91 -13.70
N LEU A 201 0.54 -30.97 -14.07
CA LEU A 201 1.61 -31.33 -13.14
C LEU A 201 1.90 -30.20 -12.15
N VAL A 202 1.87 -28.95 -12.60
CA VAL A 202 2.03 -27.77 -11.72
C VAL A 202 0.88 -27.67 -10.72
N GLN A 203 -0.35 -28.01 -11.11
CA GLN A 203 -1.50 -28.08 -10.20
C GLN A 203 -1.37 -29.21 -9.17
N ASN A 204 -0.85 -30.37 -9.58
CA ASN A 204 -0.59 -31.49 -8.66
C ASN A 204 0.53 -31.15 -7.66
N GLU A 205 1.62 -30.55 -8.10
CA GLU A 205 2.72 -30.07 -7.24
C GLU A 205 2.23 -29.00 -6.24
N LEU A 206 1.36 -28.10 -6.68
CA LEU A 206 0.76 -27.08 -5.81
C LEU A 206 -0.17 -27.70 -4.75
N ALA A 207 -0.90 -28.76 -5.10
CA ALA A 207 -1.72 -29.50 -4.15
C ALA A 207 -0.86 -30.20 -3.09
N LEU A 208 0.24 -30.83 -3.51
CA LEU A 208 1.22 -31.45 -2.60
C LEU A 208 1.86 -30.42 -1.66
N LEU A 209 2.28 -29.27 -2.18
CA LEU A 209 2.83 -28.18 -1.34
C LEU A 209 1.87 -27.70 -0.27
N LYS A 210 0.56 -27.62 -0.57
CA LYS A 210 -0.46 -27.22 0.40
C LYS A 210 -0.64 -28.27 1.49
N GLN A 211 -0.72 -29.54 1.10
CA GLN A 211 -0.81 -30.65 2.05
C GLN A 211 0.42 -30.67 2.98
N GLU A 212 1.62 -30.50 2.41
CA GLU A 212 2.86 -30.46 3.20
C GLU A 212 2.91 -29.25 4.15
N LYS A 213 2.37 -28.10 3.73
CA LYS A 213 2.26 -26.92 4.59
C LYS A 213 1.37 -27.23 5.81
N GLU A 214 0.22 -27.85 5.59
CA GLU A 214 -0.69 -28.28 6.67
C GLU A 214 0.00 -29.28 7.61
N GLU A 215 0.75 -30.25 7.07
CA GLU A 215 1.53 -31.20 7.87
C GLU A 215 2.63 -30.52 8.71
N MET A 216 3.29 -29.46 8.20
CA MET A 216 4.27 -28.70 8.96
C MET A 216 3.64 -27.82 10.05
N GLU A 217 2.45 -27.27 9.79
CA GLU A 217 1.64 -26.55 10.78
C GLU A 217 1.21 -27.51 11.92
N ASP A 218 0.77 -28.72 11.58
CA ASP A 218 0.41 -29.77 12.55
C ASP A 218 1.61 -30.25 13.37
N GLN A 219 2.79 -30.33 12.74
CA GLN A 219 4.06 -30.65 13.41
C GLN A 219 4.65 -29.47 14.21
N LYS A 220 3.96 -28.32 14.29
CA LYS A 220 4.39 -27.10 15.00
C LYS A 220 5.71 -26.51 14.51
N LYS A 221 6.07 -26.76 13.25
CA LYS A 221 7.29 -26.27 12.58
C LYS A 221 7.00 -24.98 11.81
N GLN A 222 6.95 -23.87 12.55
CA GLN A 222 6.46 -22.59 12.02
C GLN A 222 7.37 -21.95 10.95
N ALA A 223 8.69 -22.15 11.02
CA ALA A 223 9.62 -21.58 10.06
C ALA A 223 9.49 -22.26 8.68
N GLU A 224 9.34 -23.57 8.69
CA GLU A 224 9.17 -24.42 7.50
C GLU A 224 7.79 -24.22 6.89
N ALA A 225 6.73 -24.10 7.71
CA ALA A 225 5.39 -23.74 7.24
C ALA A 225 5.34 -22.35 6.59
N LEU A 226 6.09 -21.38 7.14
CA LEU A 226 6.21 -20.04 6.56
C LEU A 226 6.95 -20.07 5.22
N GLN A 227 8.04 -20.83 5.11
CA GLN A 227 8.79 -21.00 3.86
C GLN A 227 7.92 -21.65 2.76
N LEU A 228 7.13 -22.67 3.11
CA LEU A 228 6.17 -23.29 2.19
C LEU A 228 5.05 -22.33 1.79
N ALA A 229 4.53 -21.53 2.72
CA ALA A 229 3.53 -20.51 2.41
C ALA A 229 4.04 -19.44 1.45
N GLN A 230 5.29 -18.98 1.62
CA GLN A 230 5.94 -18.02 0.74
C GLN A 230 6.16 -18.59 -0.67
N LEU A 231 6.56 -19.86 -0.76
CA LEU A 231 6.75 -20.58 -2.01
C LEU A 231 5.42 -20.77 -2.78
N ILE A 232 4.36 -21.22 -2.09
CA ILE A 232 3.02 -21.34 -2.67
C ILE A 232 2.55 -19.98 -3.22
N GLN A 233 2.83 -18.89 -2.50
CA GLN A 233 2.46 -17.55 -2.92
C GLN A 233 3.24 -17.08 -4.17
N LEU A 234 4.51 -17.45 -4.30
CA LEU A 234 5.31 -17.17 -5.50
C LEU A 234 4.70 -17.89 -6.73
N LEU A 235 4.30 -19.15 -6.58
CA LEU A 235 3.66 -19.94 -7.66
C LEU A 235 2.28 -19.39 -8.07
N TYR A 236 1.54 -18.79 -7.15
CA TYR A 236 0.28 -18.12 -7.47
C TYR A 236 0.45 -16.80 -8.24
N SER A 237 1.66 -16.22 -8.24
CA SER A 237 1.95 -14.96 -8.94
C SER A 237 2.33 -15.15 -10.42
N THR A 238 2.47 -16.38 -10.87
CA THR A 238 2.79 -16.75 -12.27
C THR A 238 1.50 -17.20 -12.99
N ASP A 239 1.09 -16.48 -14.03
CA ASP A 239 -0.17 -16.66 -14.79
C ASP A 239 -0.31 -18.00 -15.57
N ILE A 240 0.46 -19.04 -15.24
CA ILE A 240 0.37 -20.39 -15.84
C ILE A 240 -0.79 -21.20 -15.23
N VAL A 241 -1.17 -20.92 -13.98
CA VAL A 241 -2.35 -21.54 -13.37
C VAL A 241 -3.59 -20.80 -13.83
N THR A 242 -4.24 -21.32 -14.88
CA THR A 242 -5.61 -20.92 -15.22
C THR A 242 -6.49 -21.22 -14.00
N ARG A 243 -6.99 -20.16 -13.35
CA ARG A 243 -8.12 -20.30 -12.41
C ARG A 243 -9.24 -21.00 -13.18
N PRO A 244 -9.73 -22.17 -12.76
CA PRO A 244 -10.87 -22.79 -13.41
C PRO A 244 -12.04 -21.81 -13.37
N GLN A 245 -12.54 -21.45 -14.55
CA GLN A 245 -13.56 -20.41 -14.74
C GLN A 245 -14.96 -20.79 -14.20
N ASN A 246 -15.11 -21.96 -13.57
CA ASN A 246 -16.42 -22.50 -13.15
C ASN A 246 -16.49 -22.88 -11.66
N GLU A 247 -15.62 -22.34 -10.81
CA GLU A 247 -15.87 -22.31 -9.38
C GLU A 247 -16.10 -20.86 -8.91
N GLU A 248 -17.35 -20.43 -9.03
CA GLU A 248 -17.92 -19.35 -8.19
C GLU A 248 -17.97 -19.76 -6.69
N ILE A 249 -17.32 -20.85 -6.31
CA ILE A 249 -17.19 -21.28 -4.92
C ILE A 249 -15.91 -20.65 -4.35
N SER A 250 -16.15 -19.57 -3.62
CA SER A 250 -15.26 -18.94 -2.64
C SER A 250 -14.22 -17.94 -3.17
N MET A 251 -14.71 -16.72 -3.41
CA MET A 251 -13.99 -15.45 -3.16
C MET A 251 -13.50 -15.27 -1.70
N TYR A 252 -13.57 -16.29 -0.83
CA TYR A 252 -13.32 -16.19 0.62
C TYR A 252 -11.91 -16.63 1.07
N HIS A 253 -11.04 -17.15 0.18
CA HIS A 253 -9.69 -17.60 0.55
C HIS A 253 -8.58 -16.53 0.41
N GLN A 254 -8.93 -15.25 0.21
CA GLN A 254 -7.97 -14.13 0.14
C GLN A 254 -8.15 -13.10 1.26
N GLN A 255 -9.00 -13.35 2.26
CA GLN A 255 -9.31 -12.38 3.32
C GLN A 255 -8.77 -12.72 4.71
N TYR A 256 -8.29 -13.94 4.94
CA TYR A 256 -7.74 -14.27 6.24
C TYR A 256 -6.24 -14.00 6.27
N PRO A 257 -5.77 -13.19 7.24
CA PRO A 257 -4.37 -13.14 7.59
C PRO A 257 -3.86 -14.58 7.75
N ILE A 258 -2.62 -14.86 7.33
CA ILE A 258 -1.99 -16.12 7.71
C ILE A 258 -2.11 -16.20 9.23
N ASN A 259 -2.63 -17.29 9.80
CA ASN A 259 -2.93 -17.38 11.24
C ASN A 259 -1.70 -17.04 12.11
N SER A 260 -0.50 -17.26 11.60
CA SER A 260 0.78 -16.87 12.23
C SER A 260 1.02 -15.36 12.34
N PHE A 261 0.24 -14.53 11.64
CA PHE A 261 0.28 -13.06 11.71
C PHE A 261 -0.68 -12.50 12.76
N ILE A 262 -1.62 -13.31 13.24
CA ILE A 262 -2.57 -12.93 14.27
C ILE A 262 -1.96 -13.19 15.64
N CYS A 263 -2.03 -12.19 16.51
CA CYS A 263 -1.64 -12.35 17.91
C CYS A 263 -2.64 -13.26 18.62
N PRO A 264 -2.21 -14.37 19.25
CA PRO A 264 -3.12 -15.27 19.96
C PRO A 264 -3.84 -14.62 21.17
N LEU A 265 -3.29 -13.54 21.71
CA LEU A 265 -3.83 -12.85 22.89
C LEU A 265 -4.92 -11.83 22.55
N CYS A 266 -4.69 -10.97 21.56
CA CYS A 266 -5.64 -9.92 21.17
C CYS A 266 -6.50 -10.28 19.96
N ASN A 267 -6.20 -11.39 19.27
CA ASN A 267 -6.89 -11.83 18.06
C ASN A 267 -6.89 -10.77 16.93
N GLU A 268 -5.88 -9.89 16.94
CA GLU A 268 -5.63 -8.88 15.92
C GLU A 268 -4.31 -9.16 15.21
N MET A 269 -4.18 -8.65 13.98
CA MET A 269 -2.93 -8.75 13.24
C MET A 269 -1.82 -7.98 13.96
N MET A 270 -0.69 -8.65 14.23
CA MET A 270 0.44 -8.05 14.92
C MET A 270 0.98 -6.85 14.15
N THR A 271 1.20 -5.74 14.86
CA THR A 271 1.86 -4.53 14.38
C THR A 271 3.30 -4.47 14.87
N ASP A 272 3.54 -4.90 16.12
CA ASP A 272 4.87 -5.04 16.69
C ASP A 272 5.04 -6.43 17.31
N PRO A 273 5.28 -7.48 16.48
CA PRO A 273 5.47 -8.83 16.97
C PRO A 273 6.75 -8.95 17.80
N VAL A 274 6.63 -9.48 19.00
CA VAL A 274 7.73 -9.83 19.91
C VAL A 274 7.69 -11.30 20.25
N ALA A 275 8.84 -11.96 20.20
CA ALA A 275 9.01 -13.33 20.64
C ALA A 275 9.33 -13.39 22.14
N ILE A 276 8.72 -14.35 22.83
CA ILE A 276 9.06 -14.72 24.22
C ILE A 276 10.03 -15.92 24.21
N PHE A 277 10.56 -16.30 25.38
CA PHE A 277 11.62 -17.31 25.51
C PHE A 277 11.34 -18.65 24.78
N CYS A 278 10.09 -19.13 24.77
CA CYS A 278 9.71 -20.38 24.08
C CYS A 278 9.52 -20.23 22.55
N GLY A 279 9.89 -19.08 21.96
CA GLY A 279 9.87 -18.83 20.52
C GLY A 279 8.52 -18.35 19.94
N HIS A 280 7.44 -18.36 20.73
CA HIS A 280 6.14 -17.85 20.30
C HIS A 280 6.13 -16.33 20.19
N SER A 281 5.47 -15.80 19.17
CA SER A 281 5.37 -14.35 18.93
C SER A 281 3.98 -13.79 19.25
N PHE A 282 3.94 -12.60 19.85
CA PHE A 282 2.73 -11.89 20.26
C PHE A 282 2.84 -10.41 19.93
N GLU A 283 1.72 -9.69 19.88
CA GLU A 283 1.74 -8.22 19.87
C GLU A 283 2.32 -7.71 21.20
N ARG A 284 3.29 -6.79 21.13
CA ARG A 284 4.04 -6.31 22.30
C ARG A 284 3.13 -5.86 23.45
N LYS A 285 2.13 -5.04 23.15
CA LYS A 285 1.22 -4.53 24.18
C LYS A 285 0.46 -5.65 24.88
N ALA A 286 -0.06 -6.59 24.10
CA ALA A 286 -0.88 -7.69 24.62
C ALA A 286 -0.09 -8.61 25.56
N ILE A 287 1.15 -8.96 25.20
CA ILE A 287 1.99 -9.81 26.06
C ILE A 287 2.56 -9.06 27.27
N GLN A 288 2.85 -7.76 27.13
CA GLN A 288 3.29 -6.94 28.26
C GLN A 288 2.18 -6.82 29.31
N ASP A 289 0.92 -6.63 28.89
CA ASP A 289 -0.23 -6.60 29.80
C ASP A 289 -0.45 -7.94 30.49
N CYS A 290 -0.20 -9.05 29.79
CA CYS A 290 -0.22 -10.41 30.35
C CYS A 290 0.81 -10.56 31.49
N PHE A 291 2.06 -10.17 31.24
CA PHE A 291 3.11 -10.21 32.26
C PHE A 291 2.85 -9.26 33.43
N ASN A 292 2.27 -8.09 33.17
CA ASN A 292 1.89 -7.13 34.21
C ASN A 292 0.79 -7.69 35.14
N ARG A 293 -0.04 -8.63 34.69
CA ARG A 293 -1.03 -9.33 35.51
C ARG A 293 -0.45 -10.48 36.34
N GLY A 294 0.86 -10.75 36.22
CA GLY A 294 1.56 -11.80 36.96
C GLY A 294 1.56 -13.17 36.27
N GLU A 295 1.07 -13.26 35.03
CA GLU A 295 1.09 -14.49 34.24
C GLU A 295 2.54 -14.78 33.78
N ARG A 296 3.09 -15.94 34.15
CA ARG A 296 4.48 -16.35 33.81
C ARG A 296 4.56 -17.53 32.86
N ASN A 297 3.42 -17.98 32.35
CA ASN A 297 3.33 -19.08 31.41
C ASN A 297 3.12 -18.52 30.01
N CYS A 298 3.65 -19.21 29.00
CA CYS A 298 3.32 -18.90 27.61
C CYS A 298 1.81 -19.08 27.39
N PRO A 299 1.08 -18.05 26.90
CA PRO A 299 -0.35 -18.16 26.63
C PRO A 299 -0.73 -19.20 25.57
N THR A 300 0.22 -19.60 24.73
CA THR A 300 -0.01 -20.54 23.62
C THR A 300 0.37 -21.99 23.98
N CYS A 301 1.53 -22.21 24.59
CA CYS A 301 2.01 -23.57 24.91
C CYS A 301 1.92 -23.95 26.40
N GLY A 302 1.60 -23.01 27.29
CA GLY A 302 1.47 -23.25 28.72
C GLY A 302 2.81 -23.41 29.48
N GLU A 303 3.94 -23.38 28.79
CA GLU A 303 5.27 -23.52 29.40
C GLU A 303 5.60 -22.36 30.34
N GLU A 304 6.19 -22.66 31.50
CA GLU A 304 6.68 -21.64 32.44
C GLU A 304 7.95 -20.96 31.88
N LEU A 305 7.92 -19.64 31.80
CA LEU A 305 8.97 -18.85 31.17
C LEU A 305 10.13 -18.60 32.14
N GLN A 306 11.34 -18.96 31.72
CA GLN A 306 12.58 -18.70 32.48
C GLN A 306 12.98 -17.21 32.49
N SER A 307 12.53 -16.45 31.48
CA SER A 307 12.73 -15.01 31.35
C SER A 307 11.49 -14.35 30.76
N LEU A 308 11.18 -13.14 31.21
CA LEU A 308 10.11 -12.29 30.68
C LEU A 308 10.64 -11.26 29.66
N GLU A 309 11.87 -11.44 29.18
CA GLU A 309 12.46 -10.59 28.15
C GLU A 309 11.73 -10.75 26.82
N LEU A 310 11.42 -9.62 26.18
CA LEU A 310 10.70 -9.55 24.91
C LEU A 310 11.67 -9.24 23.77
N THR A 311 11.90 -10.21 22.89
CA THR A 311 12.78 -10.06 21.73
C THR A 311 11.96 -9.61 20.51
N PRO A 312 12.24 -8.46 19.87
CA PRO A 312 11.52 -8.05 18.67
C PRO A 312 11.67 -9.07 17.52
N ASN A 313 10.54 -9.54 16.96
CA ASN A 313 10.55 -10.44 15.81
C ASN A 313 10.47 -9.62 14.51
N VAL A 314 11.62 -9.10 14.11
CA VAL A 314 11.74 -8.23 12.92
C VAL A 314 11.35 -8.94 11.62
N ASN A 315 11.60 -10.25 11.51
CA ASN A 315 11.29 -11.06 10.33
C ASN A 315 9.78 -11.23 10.17
N LEU A 316 9.08 -11.53 11.26
CA LEU A 316 7.63 -11.63 11.27
C LEU A 316 6.98 -10.26 10.98
N ARG A 317 7.50 -9.18 11.58
CA ARG A 317 7.04 -7.82 11.29
C ARG A 317 7.16 -7.49 9.81
N SER A 318 8.31 -7.79 9.21
CA SER A 318 8.59 -7.54 7.79
C SER A 318 7.66 -8.36 6.89
N SER A 319 7.41 -9.63 7.23
CA SER A 319 6.49 -10.52 6.52
C SER A 319 5.04 -10.02 6.57
N ILE A 320 4.60 -9.52 7.74
CA ILE A 320 3.25 -8.95 7.92
C ILE A 320 3.10 -7.68 7.08
N ASP A 321 4.08 -6.77 7.13
CA ASP A 321 4.02 -5.51 6.38
C ASP A 321 4.04 -5.75 4.87
N GLU A 322 4.82 -6.73 4.42
CA GLU A 322 4.83 -7.14 3.03
C GLU A 322 3.47 -7.74 2.61
N TRP A 323 2.89 -8.61 3.43
CA TRP A 323 1.57 -9.16 3.16
C TRP A 323 0.50 -8.05 3.07
N LYS A 324 0.50 -7.08 3.98
CA LYS A 324 -0.39 -5.91 3.93
C LYS A 324 -0.22 -5.14 2.63
N LEU A 325 1.03 -4.93 2.20
CA LEU A 325 1.33 -4.24 0.94
C LEU A 325 0.80 -5.03 -0.27
N ARG A 326 0.98 -6.36 -0.28
CA ARG A 326 0.47 -7.23 -1.35
C ARG A 326 -1.06 -7.24 -1.39
N ASP A 327 -1.72 -7.36 -0.25
CA ASP A 327 -3.19 -7.28 -0.14
C ASP A 327 -3.72 -5.93 -0.69
N LEU A 328 -3.11 -4.82 -0.29
CA LEU A 328 -3.46 -3.50 -0.83
C LEU A 328 -3.21 -3.39 -2.34
N ASN A 329 -2.12 -3.97 -2.85
CA ASN A 329 -1.84 -3.99 -4.30
C ASN A 329 -2.87 -4.82 -5.08
N LEU A 330 -3.30 -5.96 -4.55
CA LEU A 330 -4.35 -6.79 -5.15
C LEU A 330 -5.69 -6.05 -5.16
N LYS A 331 -6.06 -5.43 -4.03
CA LYS A 331 -7.24 -4.57 -3.94
C LYS A 331 -7.18 -3.41 -4.93
N PHE A 332 -6.00 -2.82 -5.11
CA PHE A 332 -5.77 -1.78 -6.10
C PHE A 332 -6.00 -2.27 -7.54
N GLN A 333 -5.37 -3.38 -7.93
CA GLN A 333 -5.57 -3.96 -9.27
C GLN A 333 -7.04 -4.32 -9.53
N ALA A 334 -7.71 -4.92 -8.54
CA ALA A 334 -9.13 -5.21 -8.62
C ALA A 334 -9.97 -3.93 -8.79
N ALA A 335 -9.68 -2.87 -8.03
CA ALA A 335 -10.37 -1.59 -8.15
C ALA A 335 -10.13 -0.92 -9.52
N VAL A 336 -8.89 -0.93 -10.03
CA VAL A 336 -8.58 -0.42 -11.38
C VAL A 336 -9.38 -1.18 -12.44
N SER A 337 -9.41 -2.52 -12.37
CA SER A 337 -10.18 -3.35 -13.31
C SER A 337 -11.68 -3.09 -13.21
N GLY A 338 -12.21 -2.86 -12.00
CA GLY A 338 -13.61 -2.56 -11.77
C GLY A 338 -14.04 -1.18 -12.27
N ILE A 339 -13.17 -0.16 -12.14
CA ILE A 339 -13.40 1.18 -12.70
C ILE A 339 -13.48 1.14 -14.24
N ASN A 340 -12.64 0.33 -14.87
CA ASN A 340 -12.62 0.16 -16.32
C ASN A 340 -13.74 -0.76 -16.85
N ASN A 341 -14.54 -1.36 -15.96
CA ASN A 341 -15.70 -2.15 -16.35
C ASN A 341 -16.87 -1.25 -16.82
N ASN A 342 -17.84 -1.82 -17.53
CA ASN A 342 -19.04 -1.12 -17.98
C ASN A 342 -20.25 -1.28 -17.03
N ASP A 343 -20.15 -2.18 -16.04
CA ASP A 343 -21.21 -2.38 -15.05
C ASP A 343 -21.11 -1.39 -13.89
N HIS A 344 -22.19 -0.63 -13.66
CA HIS A 344 -22.24 0.39 -12.60
C HIS A 344 -22.12 -0.18 -11.19
N SER A 345 -22.63 -1.39 -10.93
CA SER A 345 -22.52 -2.00 -9.61
C SER A 345 -21.06 -2.33 -9.28
N ARG A 346 -20.33 -2.92 -10.24
CA ARG A 346 -18.90 -3.17 -10.12
C ARG A 346 -18.08 -1.89 -10.03
N GLN A 347 -18.43 -0.86 -10.80
CA GLN A 347 -17.78 0.46 -10.73
C GLN A 347 -17.95 1.09 -9.35
N ASN A 348 -19.14 1.04 -8.73
CA ASN A 348 -19.35 1.59 -7.39
C ASN A 348 -18.53 0.86 -6.32
N LYS A 349 -18.55 -0.49 -6.33
CA LYS A 349 -17.70 -1.27 -5.43
C LYS A 349 -16.21 -0.99 -5.62
N ALA A 350 -15.79 -0.75 -6.86
CA ALA A 350 -14.41 -0.37 -7.16
C ALA A 350 -14.07 1.04 -6.64
N LEU A 351 -14.99 2.01 -6.78
CA LEU A 351 -14.84 3.37 -6.24
C LEU A 351 -14.78 3.38 -4.72
N GLU A 352 -15.59 2.56 -4.05
CA GLU A 352 -15.57 2.39 -2.59
C GLU A 352 -14.20 1.91 -2.10
N ASN A 353 -13.57 0.95 -2.80
CA ASN A 353 -12.21 0.53 -2.48
C ASN A 353 -11.18 1.60 -2.85
N MET A 354 -11.37 2.27 -3.99
CA MET A 354 -10.42 3.26 -4.50
C MET A 354 -10.29 4.47 -3.58
N GLN A 355 -11.39 4.96 -2.97
CA GLN A 355 -11.30 6.11 -2.04
C GLN A 355 -10.34 5.85 -0.87
N PHE A 356 -10.37 4.65 -0.27
CA PHE A 356 -9.47 4.28 0.83
C PHE A 356 -8.03 4.09 0.35
N LEU A 357 -7.84 3.54 -0.85
CA LEU A 357 -6.51 3.39 -1.43
C LEU A 357 -5.88 4.76 -1.73
N THR A 358 -6.64 5.70 -2.30
CA THR A 358 -6.14 7.03 -2.66
C THR A 358 -5.76 7.89 -1.45
N GLU A 359 -6.30 7.60 -0.27
CA GLU A 359 -5.85 8.25 0.97
C GLU A 359 -4.36 7.99 1.27
N ILE A 360 -3.83 6.87 0.79
CA ILE A 360 -2.41 6.54 0.88
C ILE A 360 -1.68 7.16 -0.34
N PRO A 361 -0.71 8.08 -0.14
CA PRO A 361 -0.09 8.85 -1.22
C PRO A 361 0.47 8.01 -2.37
N ARG A 362 1.09 6.86 -2.08
CA ARG A 362 1.68 5.97 -3.10
C ARG A 362 0.64 5.44 -4.10
N TYR A 363 -0.60 5.22 -3.66
CA TYR A 363 -1.66 4.73 -4.54
C TYR A 363 -2.34 5.87 -5.28
N ALA A 364 -2.47 7.06 -4.67
CA ALA A 364 -2.92 8.25 -5.39
C ALA A 364 -2.03 8.53 -6.61
N VAL A 365 -0.70 8.47 -6.45
CA VAL A 365 0.25 8.62 -7.56
C VAL A 365 0.04 7.54 -8.62
N LYS A 366 -0.10 6.26 -8.23
CA LYS A 366 -0.39 5.17 -9.18
C LYS A 366 -1.70 5.35 -9.94
N VAL A 367 -2.76 5.84 -9.31
CA VAL A 367 -4.04 6.16 -9.98
C VAL A 367 -3.83 7.27 -11.01
N ALA A 368 -3.06 8.29 -10.65
CA ALA A 368 -2.80 9.44 -11.51
C ALA A 368 -1.96 9.05 -12.74
N GLU A 369 -0.85 8.35 -12.53
CA GLU A 369 0.04 7.83 -13.58
C GLU A 369 -0.65 6.77 -14.45
N GLY A 370 -1.57 5.99 -13.86
CA GLY A 370 -2.40 5.02 -14.58
C GLY A 370 -3.47 5.65 -15.49
N GLY A 371 -3.53 6.98 -15.59
CA GLY A 371 -4.43 7.68 -16.52
C GLY A 371 -5.90 7.62 -16.15
N LEU A 372 -6.24 7.30 -14.89
CA LEU A 372 -7.63 7.17 -14.44
C LEU A 372 -8.31 8.52 -14.14
N VAL A 373 -7.55 9.62 -14.07
CA VAL A 373 -8.07 10.96 -13.74
C VAL A 373 -9.23 11.39 -14.65
N PRO A 374 -9.12 11.34 -16.00
CA PRO A 374 -10.23 11.73 -16.87
C PRO A 374 -11.46 10.85 -16.68
N LYS A 375 -11.28 9.56 -16.37
CA LYS A 375 -12.36 8.61 -16.12
C LYS A 375 -13.12 8.94 -14.84
N LEU A 376 -12.41 9.25 -13.76
CA LEU A 376 -13.01 9.72 -12.51
C LEU A 376 -13.79 11.03 -12.70
N VAL A 377 -13.25 11.97 -13.49
CA VAL A 377 -13.97 13.21 -13.83
C VAL A 377 -15.20 12.95 -14.71
N GLU A 378 -15.16 11.94 -15.59
CA GLU A 378 -16.31 11.48 -16.36
C GLU A 378 -17.40 10.90 -15.45
N PHE A 379 -17.04 10.12 -14.42
CA PHE A 379 -17.98 9.52 -13.48
C PHE A 379 -18.85 10.54 -12.75
N LEU A 380 -18.35 11.76 -12.51
CA LEU A 380 -19.14 12.87 -11.97
C LEU A 380 -20.36 13.25 -12.83
N LYS A 381 -20.44 12.79 -14.10
CA LYS A 381 -21.62 12.97 -14.96
C LYS A 381 -22.73 11.95 -14.68
N HIS A 382 -22.38 10.76 -14.19
CA HIS A 382 -23.27 9.61 -14.11
C HIS A 382 -23.95 9.55 -12.74
N LYS A 383 -25.26 9.80 -12.70
CA LYS A 383 -26.05 9.77 -11.45
C LYS A 383 -26.09 8.42 -10.73
N ARG A 384 -25.80 7.33 -11.44
CA ARG A 384 -25.77 5.96 -10.88
C ARG A 384 -24.47 5.64 -10.14
N LEU A 385 -23.42 6.43 -10.38
CA LEU A 385 -22.12 6.22 -9.77
C LEU A 385 -21.98 6.99 -8.46
N ASP A 386 -21.21 6.42 -7.53
CA ASP A 386 -20.96 7.03 -6.23
C ASP A 386 -20.14 8.30 -6.40
N THR A 387 -20.85 9.43 -6.36
CA THR A 387 -20.26 10.76 -6.50
C THR A 387 -19.39 11.12 -5.30
N SER A 388 -19.72 10.67 -4.08
CA SER A 388 -18.93 10.99 -2.89
C SER A 388 -17.60 10.24 -2.92
N ALA A 389 -17.61 8.94 -3.21
CA ALA A 389 -16.38 8.18 -3.40
C ALA A 389 -15.51 8.75 -4.53
N THR A 390 -16.13 9.13 -5.66
CA THR A 390 -15.43 9.77 -6.79
C THR A 390 -14.79 11.11 -6.39
N LEU A 391 -15.51 11.97 -5.68
CA LEU A 391 -14.99 13.26 -5.21
C LEU A 391 -13.86 13.08 -4.20
N LYS A 392 -13.95 12.10 -3.30
CA LYS A 392 -12.86 11.76 -2.37
C LYS A 392 -11.61 11.28 -3.10
N CYS A 393 -11.75 10.40 -4.09
CA CYS A 393 -10.63 10.01 -4.96
C CYS A 393 -9.98 11.24 -5.60
N LEU A 394 -10.78 12.13 -6.21
CA LEU A 394 -10.29 13.36 -6.84
C LEU A 394 -9.65 14.32 -5.83
N TYR A 395 -10.16 14.39 -4.60
CA TYR A 395 -9.60 15.19 -3.53
C TYR A 395 -8.20 14.69 -3.14
N TYR A 396 -8.04 13.39 -2.87
CA TYR A 396 -6.74 12.83 -2.51
C TYR A 396 -5.73 12.90 -3.67
N LEU A 397 -6.20 12.75 -4.91
CA LEU A 397 -5.38 13.00 -6.11
C LEU A 397 -4.89 14.45 -6.16
N ALA A 398 -5.78 15.43 -5.95
CA ALA A 398 -5.37 16.83 -5.87
C ALA A 398 -4.44 17.09 -4.67
N LYS A 399 -4.65 16.42 -3.53
CA LYS A 399 -3.83 16.60 -2.32
C LYS A 399 -2.41 16.06 -2.48
N HIS A 400 -2.25 14.92 -3.15
CA HIS A 400 -0.98 14.18 -3.22
C HIS A 400 -0.26 14.29 -4.57
N CYS A 401 -0.93 14.71 -5.64
CA CYS A 401 -0.40 14.69 -7.00
C CYS A 401 -0.45 16.06 -7.68
N ASP A 402 0.43 16.99 -7.27
CA ASP A 402 0.48 18.36 -7.80
C ASP A 402 0.68 18.43 -9.33
N ASN A 403 1.43 17.49 -9.91
CA ASN A 403 1.66 17.39 -11.35
C ASN A 403 0.39 17.03 -12.14
N HIS A 404 -0.56 16.35 -11.50
CA HIS A 404 -1.77 15.86 -12.16
C HIS A 404 -2.98 16.80 -11.97
N LYS A 405 -2.85 17.87 -11.18
CA LYS A 405 -3.91 18.88 -11.02
C LYS A 405 -4.29 19.56 -12.35
N GLU A 406 -3.32 19.74 -13.26
CA GLU A 406 -3.57 20.29 -14.60
C GLU A 406 -4.47 19.37 -15.42
N VAL A 407 -4.15 18.06 -15.42
CA VAL A 407 -4.96 17.02 -16.08
C VAL A 407 -6.39 16.99 -15.54
N MET A 408 -6.57 17.16 -14.23
CA MET A 408 -7.91 17.23 -13.61
C MET A 408 -8.71 18.43 -14.13
N VAL A 409 -8.08 19.62 -14.19
CA VAL A 409 -8.72 20.84 -14.67
C VAL A 409 -9.04 20.74 -16.16
N GLU A 410 -8.13 20.18 -16.97
CA GLU A 410 -8.32 19.96 -18.41
C GLU A 410 -9.42 18.93 -18.72
N ALA A 411 -9.54 17.88 -17.89
CA ALA A 411 -10.68 16.95 -17.95
C ALA A 411 -12.02 17.62 -17.58
N GLY A 412 -11.99 18.85 -17.06
CA GLY A 412 -13.15 19.68 -16.80
C GLY A 412 -13.74 19.53 -15.39
N VAL A 413 -12.94 19.11 -14.40
CA VAL A 413 -13.39 18.86 -13.03
C VAL A 413 -14.09 20.08 -12.41
N VAL A 414 -13.57 21.30 -12.65
CA VAL A 414 -14.12 22.55 -12.08
C VAL A 414 -15.57 22.75 -12.53
N ARG A 415 -15.83 22.63 -13.84
CA ARG A 415 -17.19 22.75 -14.40
C ARG A 415 -18.14 21.67 -13.88
N ARG A 416 -17.63 20.47 -13.57
CA ARG A 416 -18.45 19.37 -13.02
C ARG A 416 -18.83 19.64 -11.58
N ILE A 417 -17.87 20.06 -10.76
CA ILE A 417 -18.10 20.42 -9.36
C ILE A 417 -19.10 21.57 -9.25
N VAL A 418 -18.91 22.66 -10.02
CA VAL A 418 -19.85 23.79 -10.02
C VAL A 418 -21.28 23.32 -10.28
N LYS A 419 -21.49 22.45 -11.27
CA LYS A 419 -22.81 21.88 -11.58
C LYS A 419 -23.39 20.99 -10.47
N GLN A 420 -22.55 20.26 -9.73
CA GLN A 420 -22.99 19.39 -8.64
C GLN A 420 -23.42 20.20 -7.42
N ILE A 421 -22.64 21.21 -7.05
CA ILE A 421 -22.97 22.08 -5.92
C ILE A 421 -24.29 22.83 -6.18
N TYR A 422 -24.54 23.31 -7.40
CA TYR A 422 -25.84 23.92 -7.77
C TYR A 422 -27.04 22.97 -7.61
N ARG A 423 -26.83 21.65 -7.64
CA ARG A 423 -27.88 20.65 -7.41
C ARG A 423 -28.10 20.33 -5.93
N GLY A 424 -27.34 20.97 -5.03
CA GLY A 424 -27.39 20.71 -3.59
C GLY A 424 -26.73 19.40 -3.18
N GLU A 425 -25.90 18.79 -4.04
CA GLU A 425 -25.30 17.47 -3.82
C GLU A 425 -23.86 17.60 -3.28
N LYS A 426 -23.56 16.91 -2.17
CA LYS A 426 -22.18 16.61 -1.68
C LYS A 426 -21.22 17.82 -1.62
N GLY A 427 -21.72 18.96 -1.15
CA GLY A 427 -20.98 20.23 -1.04
C GLY A 427 -19.59 20.15 -0.39
N PRO A 428 -19.39 19.45 0.75
CA PRO A 428 -18.10 19.41 1.45
C PRO A 428 -16.97 18.73 0.67
N ASP A 429 -17.24 17.58 0.05
CA ASP A 429 -16.25 16.85 -0.75
C ASP A 429 -15.91 17.65 -2.02
N ALA A 430 -16.93 18.24 -2.65
CA ALA A 430 -16.78 18.97 -3.89
C ALA A 430 -15.97 20.27 -3.72
N ILE A 431 -16.24 21.04 -2.66
CA ILE A 431 -15.50 22.27 -2.37
C ILE A 431 -14.07 21.98 -1.92
N ALA A 432 -13.82 20.84 -1.25
CA ALA A 432 -12.48 20.43 -0.86
C ALA A 432 -11.58 20.19 -2.09
N VAL A 433 -12.10 19.60 -3.17
CA VAL A 433 -11.36 19.46 -4.43
C VAL A 433 -11.00 20.83 -5.02
N LEU A 434 -11.95 21.77 -5.08
CA LEU A 434 -11.68 23.13 -5.58
C LEU A 434 -10.61 23.85 -4.75
N LEU A 435 -10.67 23.71 -3.43
CA LEU A 435 -9.67 24.29 -2.52
C LEU A 435 -8.27 23.74 -2.84
N GLU A 436 -8.09 22.42 -2.95
CA GLU A 436 -6.79 21.83 -3.26
C GLU A 436 -6.24 22.24 -4.64
N LEU A 437 -7.12 22.37 -5.64
CA LEU A 437 -6.73 22.86 -6.96
C LEU A 437 -6.32 24.34 -6.93
N SER A 438 -7.04 25.18 -6.19
CA SER A 438 -6.78 26.63 -6.08
C SER A 438 -5.45 26.98 -5.42
N LYS A 439 -4.87 26.06 -4.64
CA LYS A 439 -3.53 26.25 -4.04
C LYS A 439 -2.45 26.44 -5.12
N LYS A 440 -2.58 25.76 -6.27
CA LYS A 440 -1.64 25.88 -7.39
C LYS A 440 -1.93 27.14 -8.20
N GLU A 441 -0.96 28.07 -8.25
CA GLU A 441 -1.13 29.39 -8.87
C GLU A 441 -1.52 29.33 -10.34
N THR A 442 -0.90 28.44 -11.13
CA THR A 442 -1.19 28.26 -12.56
C THR A 442 -2.61 27.81 -12.87
N LEU A 443 -3.35 27.29 -11.88
CA LEU A 443 -4.73 26.82 -12.05
C LEU A 443 -5.77 27.84 -11.64
N ARG A 444 -5.39 28.87 -10.87
CA ARG A 444 -6.32 29.88 -10.35
C ARG A 444 -7.04 30.60 -11.47
N GLU A 445 -6.34 30.89 -12.56
CA GLU A 445 -6.93 31.52 -13.75
C GLU A 445 -8.06 30.66 -14.33
N LYS A 446 -7.77 29.40 -14.68
CA LYS A 446 -8.74 28.44 -15.22
C LYS A 446 -9.94 28.23 -14.27
N ILE A 447 -9.71 28.21 -12.96
CA ILE A 447 -10.77 28.08 -11.95
C ILE A 447 -11.68 29.32 -11.94
N GLY A 448 -11.10 30.53 -11.88
CA GLY A 448 -11.85 31.79 -11.80
C GLY A 448 -12.55 32.18 -13.11
N GLU A 449 -12.05 31.71 -14.26
CA GLU A 449 -12.70 31.88 -15.56
C GLU A 449 -13.87 30.93 -15.79
N THR A 450 -13.94 29.82 -15.03
CA THR A 450 -15.04 28.87 -15.15
C THR A 450 -16.36 29.56 -14.82
N LYS A 451 -17.30 29.49 -15.77
CA LYS A 451 -18.62 30.12 -15.65
C LYS A 451 -19.31 29.74 -14.33
N ASP A 452 -19.88 30.74 -13.65
CA ASP A 452 -20.63 30.63 -12.40
C ASP A 452 -19.82 30.12 -11.18
N CYS A 453 -18.51 29.91 -11.31
CA CYS A 453 -17.66 29.42 -10.23
C CYS A 453 -17.54 30.43 -9.07
N ILE A 454 -17.16 31.68 -9.35
CA ILE A 454 -17.02 32.73 -8.33
C ILE A 454 -18.37 33.07 -7.66
N PRO A 455 -19.47 33.33 -8.39
CA PRO A 455 -20.77 33.56 -7.76
C PRO A 455 -21.23 32.41 -6.87
N LEU A 456 -20.98 31.17 -7.30
CA LEU A 456 -21.27 29.98 -6.49
C LEU A 456 -20.46 29.98 -5.19
N LEU A 457 -19.14 30.20 -5.26
CA LEU A 457 -18.29 30.26 -4.07
C LEU A 457 -18.74 31.36 -3.09
N VAL A 458 -19.15 32.53 -3.61
CA VAL A 458 -19.69 33.61 -2.79
C VAL A 458 -21.00 33.20 -2.11
N SER A 459 -21.90 32.52 -2.83
CA SER A 459 -23.15 32.01 -2.24
C SER A 459 -22.91 30.99 -1.10
N LEU A 460 -21.80 30.26 -1.14
CA LEU A 460 -21.44 29.27 -0.11
C LEU A 460 -20.85 29.89 1.16
N LEU A 461 -20.50 31.18 1.17
CA LEU A 461 -19.97 31.86 2.36
C LEU A 461 -20.96 31.86 3.53
N HIS A 462 -22.26 31.83 3.24
CA HIS A 462 -23.34 31.80 4.22
C HIS A 462 -23.99 30.42 4.35
N ASN A 463 -23.28 29.35 3.97
CA ASN A 463 -23.79 27.99 4.11
C ASN A 463 -23.87 27.59 5.59
N ASP A 464 -24.94 26.86 5.96
CA ASP A 464 -25.15 26.38 7.34
C ASP A 464 -24.03 25.46 7.84
N ASN A 465 -23.30 24.80 6.93
CA ASN A 465 -22.15 23.97 7.27
C ASN A 465 -20.86 24.81 7.36
N PRO A 466 -20.24 24.96 8.55
CA PRO A 466 -19.03 25.76 8.74
C PRO A 466 -17.84 25.29 7.91
N ASP A 467 -17.75 23.98 7.66
CA ASP A 467 -16.66 23.40 6.86
C ASP A 467 -16.76 23.83 5.39
N VAL A 468 -17.98 23.92 4.86
CA VAL A 468 -18.23 24.37 3.48
C VAL A 468 -17.94 25.86 3.34
N SER A 469 -18.46 26.69 4.26
CA SER A 469 -18.25 28.13 4.21
C SER A 469 -16.78 28.50 4.38
N GLN A 470 -16.06 27.84 5.29
CA GLN A 470 -14.62 28.06 5.47
C GLN A 470 -13.82 27.66 4.23
N LYS A 471 -14.09 26.49 3.63
CA LYS A 471 -13.41 26.05 2.40
C LYS A 471 -13.71 26.98 1.22
N ALA A 472 -14.95 27.46 1.10
CA ALA A 472 -15.33 28.44 0.08
C ALA A 472 -14.57 29.76 0.27
N GLN A 473 -14.48 30.25 1.50
CA GLN A 473 -13.71 31.45 1.85
C GLN A 473 -12.22 31.29 1.49
N SER A 474 -11.58 30.18 1.88
CA SER A 474 -10.17 29.93 1.54
C SER A 474 -9.95 29.80 0.03
N THR A 475 -10.90 29.21 -0.70
CA THR A 475 -10.82 29.12 -2.16
C THR A 475 -10.90 30.52 -2.79
N LEU A 476 -11.82 31.38 -2.34
CA LEU A 476 -11.91 32.77 -2.79
C LEU A 476 -10.66 33.58 -2.46
N GLN A 477 -10.08 33.40 -1.27
CA GLN A 477 -8.81 34.03 -0.87
C GLN A 477 -7.65 33.62 -1.80
N ASN A 478 -7.58 32.34 -2.22
CA ASN A 478 -6.58 31.92 -3.20
C ASN A 478 -6.77 32.61 -4.55
N LEU A 479 -8.02 32.86 -4.97
CA LEU A 479 -8.35 33.53 -6.22
C LEU A 479 -8.23 35.06 -6.17
N SER A 480 -8.17 35.68 -4.97
CA SER A 480 -8.16 37.14 -4.82
C SER A 480 -6.87 37.82 -5.26
N SER A 481 -5.85 37.03 -5.67
CA SER A 481 -4.63 37.54 -6.29
C SER A 481 -4.85 38.12 -7.69
N SER A 482 -6.02 37.88 -8.33
CA SER A 482 -6.39 38.48 -9.61
C SER A 482 -7.39 39.64 -9.45
N THR A 483 -7.12 40.77 -10.12
CA THR A 483 -8.03 41.93 -10.11
C THR A 483 -9.37 41.61 -10.75
N SER A 484 -9.37 40.86 -11.86
CA SER A 484 -10.60 40.50 -12.57
C SER A 484 -11.50 39.58 -11.73
N PHE A 485 -10.92 38.68 -10.93
CA PHE A 485 -11.69 37.79 -10.07
C PHE A 485 -12.25 38.50 -8.85
N VAL A 486 -11.49 39.41 -8.26
CA VAL A 486 -11.97 40.27 -7.18
C VAL A 486 -13.14 41.15 -7.62
N ILE A 487 -13.12 41.66 -8.86
CA ILE A 487 -14.27 42.37 -9.46
C ILE A 487 -15.48 41.45 -9.56
N LYS A 488 -15.33 40.21 -10.06
CA LYS A 488 -16.42 39.22 -10.12
C LYS A 488 -16.95 38.84 -8.72
N MET A 489 -16.10 38.81 -7.69
CA MET A 489 -16.52 38.59 -6.30
C MET A 489 -17.40 39.73 -5.80
N ALA A 490 -17.02 40.97 -6.11
CA ALA A 490 -17.81 42.16 -5.78
C ALA A 490 -19.16 42.20 -6.52
N GLU A 491 -19.20 41.81 -7.81
CA GLU A 491 -20.44 41.65 -8.57
C GLU A 491 -21.39 40.63 -7.95
N ALA A 492 -20.86 39.57 -7.34
CA ALA A 492 -21.63 38.59 -6.58
C ALA A 492 -21.99 39.05 -5.15
N GLY A 493 -21.53 40.23 -4.73
CA GLY A 493 -21.85 40.83 -3.44
C GLY A 493 -20.82 40.62 -2.34
N HIS A 494 -19.61 40.12 -2.64
CA HIS A 494 -18.53 39.97 -1.67
C HIS A 494 -17.43 41.02 -1.90
N PHE A 495 -17.52 42.15 -1.17
CA PHE A 495 -16.69 43.33 -1.39
C PHE A 495 -15.39 43.36 -0.57
N GLN A 496 -15.25 42.55 0.49
CA GLN A 496 -14.03 42.52 1.30
C GLN A 496 -12.72 42.34 0.48
N PRO A 497 -12.61 41.38 -0.46
CA PRO A 497 -11.42 41.25 -1.29
C PRO A 497 -11.21 42.45 -2.24
N PHE A 498 -12.30 43.07 -2.68
CA PHE A 498 -12.28 44.27 -3.53
C PHE A 498 -11.66 45.44 -2.80
N VAL A 499 -12.13 45.71 -1.58
CA VAL A 499 -11.60 46.78 -0.73
C VAL A 499 -10.13 46.54 -0.40
N ALA A 500 -9.76 45.32 -0.01
CA ALA A 500 -8.38 44.97 0.31
C ALA A 500 -7.44 45.21 -0.88
N ARG A 501 -7.83 44.75 -2.08
CA ARG A 501 -7.02 44.90 -3.29
C ARG A 501 -6.99 46.35 -3.78
N PHE A 502 -8.10 47.08 -3.69
CA PHE A 502 -8.16 48.49 -4.07
C PHE A 502 -7.19 49.33 -3.22
N ASN A 503 -7.16 49.07 -1.91
CA ASN A 503 -6.29 49.75 -0.95
C ASN A 503 -4.79 49.47 -1.16
N GLN A 504 -4.43 48.29 -1.69
CA GLN A 504 -3.04 47.87 -1.90
C GLN A 504 -2.56 48.10 -3.34
N GLY A 505 -3.47 48.14 -4.32
CA GLY A 505 -3.15 48.15 -5.74
C GLY A 505 -2.63 49.51 -6.25
N PRO A 506 -1.93 49.51 -7.40
CA PRO A 506 -1.50 50.74 -8.09
C PRO A 506 -2.68 51.52 -8.66
N GLN A 507 -2.48 52.79 -9.00
CA GLN A 507 -3.54 53.68 -9.51
C GLN A 507 -4.28 53.11 -10.73
N GLU A 508 -3.59 52.42 -11.63
CA GLU A 508 -4.18 51.76 -12.80
C GLU A 508 -5.21 50.70 -12.41
N SER A 509 -4.85 49.82 -11.47
CA SER A 509 -5.75 48.79 -10.95
C SER A 509 -6.95 49.39 -10.23
N ARG A 510 -6.73 50.46 -9.43
CA ARG A 510 -7.82 51.21 -8.78
C ARG A 510 -8.77 51.83 -9.81
N ALA A 511 -8.25 52.41 -10.88
CA ALA A 511 -9.05 53.01 -11.94
C ALA A 511 -9.94 51.96 -12.64
N LEU A 512 -9.38 50.79 -12.97
CA LEU A 512 -10.16 49.68 -13.54
C LEU A 512 -11.26 49.22 -12.58
N MET A 513 -10.91 48.95 -11.32
CA MET A 513 -11.85 48.51 -10.29
C MET A 513 -12.97 49.54 -10.05
N ALA A 514 -12.64 50.83 -9.98
CA ALA A 514 -13.62 51.90 -9.82
C ALA A 514 -14.53 52.04 -11.04
N ALA A 515 -13.99 51.89 -12.25
CA ALA A 515 -14.78 51.90 -13.48
C ALA A 515 -15.80 50.76 -13.53
N ASP A 516 -15.46 49.59 -13.01
CA ASP A 516 -16.40 48.47 -12.92
C ASP A 516 -17.39 48.65 -11.76
N LEU A 517 -16.98 49.19 -10.61
CA LEU A 517 -17.88 49.54 -9.52
C LEU A 517 -18.99 50.51 -9.96
N ILE A 518 -18.68 51.44 -10.86
CA ILE A 518 -19.67 52.36 -11.48
C ILE A 518 -20.74 51.59 -12.27
N LYS A 519 -20.44 50.43 -12.84
CA LYS A 519 -21.39 49.60 -13.60
C LYS A 519 -22.16 48.60 -12.73
N MET A 520 -21.62 48.22 -11.57
CA MET A 520 -22.20 47.19 -10.69
C MET A 520 -23.56 47.59 -10.09
N GLN A 521 -24.43 46.62 -9.82
CA GLN A 521 -25.64 46.87 -9.03
C GLN A 521 -25.32 46.70 -7.54
N LEU A 522 -25.43 47.80 -6.79
CA LEU A 522 -25.12 47.85 -5.37
C LEU A 522 -26.40 47.57 -4.55
N LYS A 523 -26.35 46.63 -3.62
CA LYS A 523 -27.45 46.27 -2.71
C LYS A 523 -27.05 46.61 -1.28
N ALA A 524 -27.88 47.36 -0.54
CA ALA A 524 -27.56 47.90 0.78
C ALA A 524 -26.93 46.89 1.77
N ASN A 525 -27.41 45.64 1.76
CA ASN A 525 -26.99 44.60 2.72
C ASN A 525 -25.52 44.16 2.58
N ASN A 526 -24.89 44.41 1.42
CA ASN A 526 -23.53 43.94 1.13
C ASN A 526 -22.50 45.09 1.09
N MET A 527 -22.91 46.32 1.47
CA MET A 527 -22.11 47.53 1.27
C MET A 527 -21.20 47.88 2.45
N LYS A 528 -21.32 47.19 3.58
CA LYS A 528 -20.58 47.50 4.81
C LYS A 528 -19.06 47.53 4.59
N ASP A 529 -18.54 46.66 3.71
CA ASP A 529 -17.11 46.65 3.39
C ASP A 529 -16.66 47.94 2.67
N LEU A 530 -17.53 48.56 1.86
CA LEU A 530 -17.24 49.79 1.11
C LEU A 530 -17.28 51.05 1.99
N GLU A 531 -17.79 50.95 3.22
CA GLU A 531 -17.73 52.01 4.23
C GLU A 531 -16.34 52.10 4.89
N ASP A 532 -15.41 51.22 4.53
CA ASP A 532 -14.02 51.26 4.98
C ASP A 532 -13.39 52.63 4.67
N GLY A 533 -12.99 53.34 5.74
CA GLY A 533 -12.41 54.68 5.60
C GLY A 533 -11.19 54.67 4.67
N LYS A 534 -10.33 53.64 4.74
CA LYS A 534 -9.13 53.52 3.90
C LYS A 534 -9.48 53.36 2.41
N PHE A 535 -10.56 52.64 2.08
CA PHE A 535 -11.09 52.55 0.72
C PHE A 535 -11.48 53.92 0.18
N ILE A 536 -12.27 54.68 0.95
CA ILE A 536 -12.70 56.02 0.57
C ILE A 536 -11.49 56.95 0.38
N ARG A 537 -10.50 56.92 1.30
CA ARG A 537 -9.25 57.67 1.13
C ARG A 537 -8.53 57.32 -0.16
N SER A 538 -8.39 56.01 -0.43
CA SER A 538 -7.70 55.50 -1.62
C SER A 538 -8.41 55.90 -2.91
N LEU A 539 -9.75 56.02 -2.88
CA LEU A 539 -10.57 56.49 -3.99
C LEU A 539 -10.31 57.98 -4.23
N ILE A 540 -10.45 58.83 -3.20
CA ILE A 540 -10.22 60.28 -3.32
C ILE A 540 -8.77 60.60 -3.72
N GLN A 541 -7.78 59.82 -3.27
CA GLN A 541 -6.37 59.99 -3.67
C GLN A 541 -6.16 59.86 -5.19
N MET A 542 -7.08 59.21 -5.92
CA MET A 542 -7.01 59.15 -7.39
C MET A 542 -7.19 60.53 -8.06
N LEU A 543 -7.82 61.49 -7.37
CA LEU A 543 -7.96 62.87 -7.85
C LEU A 543 -6.62 63.59 -7.98
N SER A 544 -5.62 63.16 -7.21
CA SER A 544 -4.23 63.66 -7.27
C SER A 544 -3.44 63.11 -8.46
N SER A 545 -3.99 62.19 -9.25
CA SER A 545 -3.31 61.67 -10.45
C SER A 545 -3.23 62.71 -11.57
N ASN A 546 -2.25 62.58 -12.47
CA ASN A 546 -2.15 63.46 -13.65
C ASN A 546 -3.12 63.07 -14.78
N SER A 547 -3.79 61.91 -14.68
CA SER A 547 -4.69 61.40 -15.71
C SER A 547 -6.11 61.96 -15.54
N PRO A 548 -6.65 62.73 -16.51
CA PRO A 548 -8.02 63.22 -16.43
C PRO A 548 -9.05 62.07 -16.42
N ALA A 549 -8.71 60.92 -17.01
CA ALA A 549 -9.57 59.74 -16.98
C ALA A 549 -9.73 59.18 -15.56
N TYR A 550 -8.64 59.10 -14.78
CA TYR A 550 -8.69 58.59 -13.41
C TYR A 550 -9.48 59.53 -12.50
N LYS A 551 -9.32 60.85 -12.69
CA LYS A 551 -10.11 61.86 -11.99
C LYS A 551 -11.60 61.70 -12.29
N SER A 552 -11.99 61.57 -13.56
CA SER A 552 -13.40 61.38 -13.93
C SER A 552 -13.99 60.09 -13.35
N VAL A 553 -13.26 58.97 -13.42
CA VAL A 553 -13.71 57.70 -12.83
C VAL A 553 -13.87 57.82 -11.32
N CYS A 554 -12.94 58.49 -10.63
CA CYS A 554 -13.07 58.75 -9.20
C CYS A 554 -14.35 59.54 -8.88
N LEU A 555 -14.57 60.68 -9.54
CA LEU A 555 -15.74 61.53 -9.26
C LEU A 555 -17.06 60.78 -9.52
N LYS A 556 -17.17 60.07 -10.64
CA LYS A 556 -18.35 59.25 -10.96
C LYS A 556 -18.59 58.15 -9.94
N CYS A 557 -17.52 57.51 -9.46
CA CYS A 557 -17.58 56.48 -8.43
C CYS A 557 -18.07 57.05 -7.10
N VAL A 558 -17.48 58.17 -6.64
CA VAL A 558 -17.90 58.88 -5.42
C VAL A 558 -19.38 59.26 -5.50
N LYS A 559 -19.80 59.90 -6.59
CA LYS A 559 -21.20 60.30 -6.81
C LYS A 559 -22.16 59.12 -6.72
N LYS A 560 -21.77 57.95 -7.25
CA LYS A 560 -22.57 56.73 -7.14
C LYS A 560 -22.70 56.22 -5.70
N LEU A 561 -21.63 56.29 -4.93
CA LEU A 561 -21.60 55.83 -3.54
C LEU A 561 -22.29 56.81 -2.58
N MET A 562 -22.37 58.10 -2.91
CA MET A 562 -23.04 59.12 -2.10
C MET A 562 -24.56 58.95 -1.97
N VAL A 563 -25.17 58.05 -2.76
CA VAL A 563 -26.58 57.67 -2.56
C VAL A 563 -26.79 56.97 -1.20
N TYR A 564 -25.72 56.49 -0.57
CA TYR A 564 -25.75 55.79 0.71
C TYR A 564 -25.33 56.70 1.88
N PRO A 565 -26.20 56.95 2.88
CA PRO A 565 -25.95 57.92 3.96
C PRO A 565 -24.68 57.66 4.78
N HIS A 566 -24.34 56.40 5.08
CA HIS A 566 -23.15 56.08 5.87
C HIS A 566 -21.85 56.43 5.14
N ILE A 567 -21.82 56.34 3.80
CA ILE A 567 -20.65 56.74 3.01
C ILE A 567 -20.50 58.27 3.04
N VAL A 568 -21.61 59.01 2.99
CA VAL A 568 -21.61 60.46 3.13
C VAL A 568 -21.07 60.86 4.50
N GLN A 569 -21.55 60.24 5.58
CA GLN A 569 -21.03 60.48 6.93
C GLN A 569 -19.53 60.18 7.05
N GLN A 570 -19.05 59.11 6.42
CA GLN A 570 -17.64 58.75 6.44
C GLN A 570 -16.77 59.74 5.64
N LEU A 571 -17.28 60.25 4.51
CA LEU A 571 -16.64 61.32 3.73
C LEU A 571 -16.58 62.65 4.49
N LEU A 572 -17.64 62.98 5.22
CA LEU A 572 -17.68 64.18 6.06
C LEU A 572 -16.73 64.04 7.25
N SER A 573 -16.75 62.90 7.95
CA SER A 573 -15.92 62.67 9.13
C SER A 573 -14.40 62.77 8.89
N ASP A 574 -13.96 62.67 7.63
CA ASP A 574 -12.56 62.73 7.25
C ASP A 574 -12.22 64.03 6.52
N SER A 575 -11.72 65.01 7.29
CA SER A 575 -11.38 66.35 6.80
C SER A 575 -10.35 66.37 5.66
N VAL A 576 -9.59 65.29 5.45
CA VAL A 576 -8.59 65.17 4.38
C VAL A 576 -9.24 64.92 3.00
N MET A 577 -10.53 64.54 2.96
CA MET A 577 -11.22 64.17 1.71
C MET A 577 -11.77 65.36 0.92
N ILE A 578 -12.01 66.50 1.57
CA ILE A 578 -12.63 67.70 0.98
C ILE A 578 -11.63 68.57 0.20
N PRO A 579 -10.40 68.84 0.69
CA PRO A 579 -9.43 69.68 -0.02
C PRO A 579 -9.09 69.23 -1.46
N PRO A 580 -8.96 67.93 -1.78
CA PRO A 580 -8.74 67.47 -3.17
C PRO A 580 -9.89 67.84 -4.13
N LEU A 581 -11.14 67.86 -3.65
CA LEU A 581 -12.31 68.25 -4.45
C LEU A 581 -12.34 69.76 -4.70
N LEU A 582 -12.06 70.57 -3.66
CA LEU A 582 -11.93 72.03 -3.79
C LEU A 582 -10.79 72.42 -4.73
N GLY A 583 -9.63 71.74 -4.62
CA GLY A 583 -8.47 71.96 -5.48
C GLY A 583 -8.76 71.71 -6.97
N LEU A 584 -9.65 70.77 -7.30
CA LEU A 584 -10.04 70.49 -8.69
C LEU A 584 -10.84 71.62 -9.33
N ILE A 585 -11.70 72.28 -8.55
CA ILE A 585 -12.55 73.38 -9.00
C ILE A 585 -11.70 74.65 -9.21
N SER A 586 -10.85 74.95 -8.22
CA SER A 586 -10.01 76.16 -8.23
C SER A 586 -8.87 76.10 -9.26
N TYR A 587 -8.39 74.91 -9.63
CA TYR A 587 -7.32 74.77 -10.62
C TYR A 587 -7.79 75.14 -12.04
N VAL A 588 -7.12 76.12 -12.66
CA VAL A 588 -7.48 76.67 -13.98
C VAL A 588 -7.35 75.65 -15.11
N GLY A 589 -6.42 74.69 -15.02
CA GLY A 589 -6.18 73.66 -16.04
C GLY A 589 -7.11 72.43 -15.98
N SER A 590 -8.06 72.36 -15.05
CA SER A 590 -9.02 71.24 -14.97
C SER A 590 -10.11 71.40 -16.04
N GLY A 591 -10.43 70.31 -16.76
CA GLY A 591 -11.50 70.32 -17.76
C GLY A 591 -12.87 70.68 -17.15
N SER A 592 -13.68 71.47 -17.88
CA SER A 592 -14.98 71.99 -17.43
C SER A 592 -15.90 70.92 -16.80
N HIS A 593 -15.97 69.74 -17.43
CA HIS A 593 -16.76 68.61 -16.93
C HIS A 593 -16.30 68.08 -15.56
N LEU A 594 -14.99 68.05 -15.27
CA LEU A 594 -14.48 67.59 -13.97
C LEU A 594 -14.81 68.58 -12.86
N LYS A 595 -14.80 69.88 -13.17
CA LYS A 595 -15.19 70.93 -12.22
C LYS A 595 -16.67 70.83 -11.87
N GLN A 596 -17.51 70.58 -12.86
CA GLN A 596 -18.94 70.38 -12.66
C GLN A 596 -19.22 69.15 -11.78
N GLU A 597 -18.63 67.99 -12.08
CA GLU A 597 -18.81 66.78 -11.27
C GLU A 597 -18.33 66.96 -9.82
N ALA A 598 -17.20 67.63 -9.62
CA ALA A 598 -16.68 67.94 -8.27
C ALA A 598 -17.60 68.91 -7.50
N GLY A 599 -18.14 69.93 -8.19
CA GLY A 599 -19.09 70.89 -7.60
C GLY A 599 -20.40 70.22 -7.18
N GLU A 600 -20.94 69.31 -8.00
CA GLU A 600 -22.13 68.54 -7.66
C GLU A 600 -21.93 67.65 -6.42
N ILE A 601 -20.76 67.01 -6.30
CA ILE A 601 -20.40 66.21 -5.12
C ILE A 601 -20.36 67.10 -3.86
N LEU A 602 -19.70 68.27 -3.94
CA LEU A 602 -19.64 69.19 -2.80
C LEU A 602 -21.01 69.73 -2.41
N ALA A 603 -21.86 70.06 -3.38
CA ALA A 603 -23.23 70.50 -3.11
C ALA A 603 -24.05 69.41 -2.39
N LEU A 604 -23.89 68.15 -2.79
CA LEU A 604 -24.51 67.00 -2.12
C LEU A 604 -23.98 66.80 -0.70
N LEU A 605 -22.68 67.00 -0.46
CA LEU A 605 -22.08 66.94 0.87
C LEU A 605 -22.63 68.06 1.77
N VAL A 606 -22.63 69.31 1.30
CA VAL A 606 -23.16 70.48 2.04
C VAL A 606 -24.64 70.29 2.38
N GLY A 607 -25.45 69.77 1.46
CA GLY A 607 -26.87 69.49 1.70
C GLY A 607 -27.13 68.37 2.71
N ALA A 608 -26.14 67.50 2.96
CA ALA A 608 -26.23 66.41 3.92
C ALA A 608 -25.66 66.77 5.32
N CYS A 609 -24.91 67.87 5.45
CA CYS A 609 -24.28 68.30 6.69
C CYS A 609 -25.31 68.86 7.71
N GLN A 610 -25.12 68.54 8.99
CA GLN A 610 -25.78 69.22 10.12
C GLN A 610 -24.89 70.33 10.71
N HIS A 611 -25.46 71.32 11.40
CA HIS A 611 -24.74 72.47 11.98
C HIS A 611 -23.41 72.16 12.73
N PRO A 612 -23.26 71.06 13.48
CA PRO A 612 -21.99 70.72 14.17
C PRO A 612 -20.86 70.30 13.22
N GLU A 613 -21.19 69.75 12.05
CA GLU A 613 -20.21 69.23 11.09
C GLU A 613 -19.54 70.37 10.30
N PHE A 614 -20.23 71.51 10.15
CA PHE A 614 -19.66 72.70 9.52
C PHE A 614 -18.51 73.33 10.32
N GLU A 615 -18.55 73.24 11.66
CA GLU A 615 -17.48 73.77 12.51
C GLU A 615 -16.16 72.99 12.36
N MET A 616 -16.22 71.71 11.96
CA MET A 616 -15.02 70.89 11.71
C MET A 616 -14.43 71.06 10.30
N HIS A 617 -15.18 71.64 9.36
CA HIS A 617 -14.80 71.68 7.94
C HIS A 617 -14.93 73.08 7.34
N GLN A 618 -13.94 73.96 7.63
CA GLN A 618 -13.87 75.35 7.15
C GLN A 618 -14.17 75.52 5.64
N GLY A 619 -13.69 74.60 4.79
CA GLY A 619 -13.92 74.66 3.33
C GLY A 619 -15.39 74.43 2.89
N LEU A 620 -16.20 73.72 3.70
CA LEU A 620 -17.64 73.58 3.44
C LEU A 620 -18.43 74.80 3.92
N GLN A 621 -17.97 75.45 4.98
CA GLN A 621 -18.54 76.70 5.49
C GLN A 621 -18.37 77.86 4.50
N GLU A 622 -17.21 77.94 3.83
CA GLU A 622 -16.94 78.94 2.78
C GLU A 622 -17.87 78.77 1.56
N LEU A 623 -18.23 77.54 1.20
CA LEU A 623 -19.16 77.25 0.10
C LEU A 623 -20.63 77.61 0.40
N GLN A 624 -21.02 77.62 1.68
CA GLN A 624 -22.37 78.01 2.12
C GLN A 624 -22.55 79.55 2.16
N SER A 625 -21.46 80.32 2.29
CA SER A 625 -21.55 81.79 2.29
C SER A 625 -22.10 82.30 0.94
N GLU A 626 -23.07 83.22 0.99
CA GLU A 626 -23.97 83.66 -0.10
C GLU A 626 -23.31 84.22 -1.39
N HIS A 627 -22.01 84.07 -1.59
CA HIS A 627 -21.26 84.67 -2.70
C HIS A 627 -20.80 83.72 -3.81
N ASN A 628 -21.08 82.41 -3.76
CA ASN A 628 -20.65 81.47 -4.83
C ASN A 628 -21.77 80.66 -5.52
N LEU A 629 -23.04 80.90 -5.19
CA LEU A 629 -24.19 80.30 -5.88
C LEU A 629 -25.04 81.38 -6.55
N LYS A 630 -24.56 81.94 -7.67
CA LYS A 630 -25.45 82.54 -8.67
C LYS A 630 -25.17 81.88 -10.01
N THR A 631 -26.19 81.12 -10.44
CA THR A 631 -26.51 80.55 -11.76
C THR A 631 -25.74 81.08 -12.95
#